data_AF-A0A7S1V0B7-F1
#
_entry.id   AF-A0A7S1V0B7-F1
#
_cell.length_a   1.000
_cell.length_b   1.000
_cell.length_c   1.000
_cell.angle_alpha   90.00
_cell.angle_beta   90.00
_cell.angle_gamma   90.00
#
_symmetry.space_group_name_H-M   'P 1'
#
loop_
_entity.id
_entity.type
_entity.pdbx_description
1 polymer ?
#
loop_
_entity_poly.entity_id
_entity_poly.type
_entity_poly.pdbx_seq_one_letter_code
_entity_poly.pdbx_strand_id
1 'polypeptide(L)'
;KAAPHPTMAKEPNLLDPKVEEEGAKAVYDALTEEEKKNLADDGMCLRHFRAEKGNLEKAIKKIKATLKWRVDFEVDRIIDCFAKDGGDKEMQEVMLEEN
;
A
#
# COMPACT_ATOMS: atom_id res chain seq x y z
N LYS A 1 -24.22 -32.88 -20.90
CA LYS A 1 -24.10 -31.47 -21.35
C LYS A 1 -23.16 -30.77 -20.39
N ALA A 2 -21.93 -30.45 -20.83
CA ALA A 2 -21.01 -29.66 -20.02
C ALA A 2 -21.50 -28.21 -19.97
N ALA A 3 -21.44 -27.57 -18.80
CA ALA A 3 -21.79 -26.17 -18.65
C ALA A 3 -20.78 -25.28 -19.42
N PRO A 4 -21.22 -24.17 -20.03
CA PRO A 4 -20.32 -23.26 -20.73
C PRO A 4 -19.33 -22.67 -19.72
N HIS A 5 -18.03 -22.74 -20.05
CA HIS A 5 -16.98 -22.10 -19.27
C HIS A 5 -17.20 -20.58 -19.23
N PRO A 6 -17.08 -19.93 -18.06
CA PRO A 6 -17.18 -18.49 -17.98
C PRO A 6 -16.08 -17.87 -18.84
N THR A 7 -16.47 -17.02 -19.78
CA THR A 7 -15.58 -16.20 -20.59
C THR A 7 -14.69 -15.40 -19.66
N MET A 8 -13.38 -15.69 -19.65
CA MET A 8 -12.43 -14.95 -18.81
C MET A 8 -12.51 -13.48 -19.20
N ALA A 9 -12.95 -12.64 -18.26
CA ALA A 9 -12.85 -11.20 -18.41
C ALA A 9 -11.39 -10.87 -18.71
N LYS A 10 -11.15 -10.15 -19.81
CA LYS A 10 -9.81 -9.82 -20.27
C LYS A 10 -9.08 -9.11 -19.14
N GLU A 11 -7.96 -9.67 -18.69
CA GLU A 11 -7.16 -9.06 -17.62
C GLU A 11 -6.81 -7.61 -18.03
N PRO A 12 -6.92 -6.64 -17.11
CA PRO A 12 -6.60 -5.25 -17.41
C PRO A 12 -5.13 -5.13 -17.81
N ASN A 13 -4.84 -4.28 -18.79
CA ASN A 13 -3.47 -4.01 -19.19
C ASN A 13 -2.77 -3.14 -18.13
N LEU A 14 -2.05 -3.76 -17.21
CA LEU A 14 -1.31 -3.07 -16.14
C LEU A 14 -0.08 -2.31 -16.64
N LEU A 15 0.25 -2.39 -17.93
CA LEU A 15 1.29 -1.55 -18.53
C LEU A 15 0.74 -0.22 -19.05
N ASP A 16 -0.59 -0.03 -19.01
CA ASP A 16 -1.22 1.24 -19.35
C ASP A 16 -1.27 2.14 -18.10
N PRO A 17 -0.55 3.29 -18.08
CA PRO A 17 -0.53 4.18 -16.94
C PRO A 17 -1.93 4.64 -16.50
N LYS A 18 -2.86 4.79 -17.44
CA LYS A 18 -4.22 5.22 -17.14
C LYS A 18 -4.99 4.17 -16.34
N VAL A 19 -4.83 2.90 -16.70
CA VAL A 19 -5.45 1.78 -15.98
C VAL A 19 -4.91 1.68 -14.55
N GLU A 20 -3.61 1.91 -14.39
CA GLU A 20 -2.96 1.90 -13.08
C GLU A 20 -3.41 3.06 -12.19
N GLU A 21 -3.52 4.27 -12.75
CA GLU A 21 -4.00 5.45 -12.04
C GLU A 21 -5.47 5.28 -11.61
N GLU A 22 -6.34 4.89 -12.54
CA GLU A 22 -7.76 4.64 -12.26
C GLU A 22 -7.94 3.51 -11.24
N GLY A 23 -7.16 2.44 -11.36
CA GLY A 23 -7.19 1.32 -10.44
C GLY A 23 -6.71 1.68 -9.04
N ALA A 24 -5.58 2.38 -8.93
CA ALA A 24 -5.05 2.85 -7.65
C ALA A 24 -6.02 3.82 -6.97
N LYS A 25 -6.62 4.74 -7.74
CA LYS A 25 -7.64 5.67 -7.25
C LYS A 25 -8.89 4.93 -6.75
N ALA A 26 -9.37 3.94 -7.50
CA ALA A 26 -10.52 3.14 -7.07
C ALA A 26 -10.24 2.36 -5.77
N VAL A 27 -9.03 1.85 -5.59
CA VAL A 27 -8.61 1.24 -4.31
C VAL A 27 -8.61 2.28 -3.19
N TYR A 28 -8.05 3.47 -3.42
CA TYR A 28 -7.98 4.55 -2.43
C TYR A 28 -9.37 5.06 -2.02
N ASP A 29 -10.26 5.28 -2.99
CA ASP A 29 -11.63 5.77 -2.76
C ASP A 29 -12.48 4.77 -1.96
N ALA A 30 -12.16 3.47 -2.03
CA ALA A 30 -12.86 2.43 -1.28
C ALA A 30 -12.44 2.34 0.20
N LEU A 31 -11.40 3.07 0.61
CA LEU A 31 -10.93 3.15 1.99
C LEU A 31 -11.71 4.19 2.79
N THR A 32 -11.91 3.92 4.07
CA THR A 32 -12.43 4.92 5.01
C THR A 32 -11.36 5.97 5.33
N GLU A 33 -11.78 7.12 5.86
CA GLU A 33 -10.83 8.16 6.30
C GLU A 33 -9.89 7.70 7.41
N GLU A 34 -10.31 6.74 8.23
CA GLU A 34 -9.46 6.12 9.25
C GLU A 34 -8.43 5.16 8.64
N GLU A 35 -8.85 4.34 7.66
CA GLU A 35 -7.96 3.47 6.90
C GLU A 35 -6.90 4.29 6.14
N LYS A 36 -7.27 5.41 5.54
CA LYS A 36 -6.36 6.29 4.79
C LYS A 36 -5.23 6.87 5.65
N LYS A 37 -5.48 7.15 6.94
CA LYS A 37 -4.44 7.65 7.87
C LYS A 37 -3.33 6.65 8.13
N ASN A 38 -3.60 5.36 7.92
CA ASN A 38 -2.67 4.27 8.19
C ASN A 38 -1.92 3.79 6.93
N LEU A 39 -2.10 4.48 5.80
CA LEU A 39 -1.33 4.23 4.60
C LEU A 39 0.15 4.55 4.84
N ALA A 40 1.04 3.66 4.41
CA ALA A 40 2.48 3.85 4.57
C ALA A 40 3.04 4.93 3.63
N ASP A 41 2.50 5.02 2.41
CA ASP A 41 2.90 5.95 1.37
C ASP A 41 1.83 6.00 0.26
N ASP A 42 1.90 7.02 -0.60
CA ASP A 42 0.95 7.26 -1.69
C ASP A 42 0.91 6.11 -2.72
N GLY A 43 2.00 5.34 -2.86
CA GLY A 43 2.10 4.22 -3.78
C GLY A 43 1.49 2.92 -3.27
N MET A 44 1.03 2.87 -2.01
CA MET A 44 0.54 1.63 -1.39
C MET A 44 -0.69 1.06 -2.11
N CYS A 45 -1.63 1.90 -2.55
CA CYS A 45 -2.81 1.47 -3.30
C CYS A 45 -2.44 0.86 -4.65
N LEU A 46 -1.52 1.49 -5.38
CA LEU A 46 -1.04 1.00 -6.67
C LEU A 46 -0.33 -0.36 -6.53
N ARG A 47 0.50 -0.53 -5.50
CA ARG A 47 1.17 -1.83 -5.24
C ARG A 47 0.16 -2.96 -5.03
N HIS A 48 -0.91 -2.71 -4.26
CA HIS A 48 -1.96 -3.71 -4.04
C HIS A 48 -2.78 -4.00 -5.30
N PHE A 49 -3.07 -2.96 -6.10
CA PHE A 49 -3.76 -3.13 -7.38
C PHE A 49 -2.95 -4.00 -8.36
N ARG A 50 -1.65 -3.71 -8.51
CA ARG A 50 -0.72 -4.52 -9.33
C ARG A 50 -0.59 -5.95 -8.83
N ALA A 51 -0.45 -6.16 -7.52
CA ALA A 51 -0.31 -7.49 -6.91
C ALA A 51 -1.50 -8.41 -7.21
N GLU A 52 -2.71 -7.85 -7.29
CA GLU A 52 -3.92 -8.59 -7.62
C GLU A 52 -4.26 -8.60 -9.12
N LYS A 53 -3.29 -8.24 -9.97
CA LYS A 53 -3.42 -8.20 -11.43
C LYS A 53 -4.59 -7.34 -11.90
N GLY A 54 -4.81 -6.22 -11.20
CA GLY A 54 -5.93 -5.31 -11.45
C GLY A 54 -7.29 -5.81 -11.01
N ASN A 55 -7.36 -6.91 -10.24
CA ASN A 55 -8.59 -7.33 -9.58
C ASN A 55 -8.90 -6.40 -8.40
N LEU A 56 -9.81 -5.45 -8.63
CA LEU A 56 -10.15 -4.40 -7.67
C LEU A 56 -10.68 -4.95 -6.34
N GLU A 57 -11.59 -5.92 -6.37
CA GLU A 57 -12.19 -6.48 -5.16
C GLU A 57 -11.15 -7.14 -4.25
N LYS A 58 -10.26 -7.94 -4.85
CA LYS A 58 -9.16 -8.58 -4.11
C LYS A 58 -8.16 -7.55 -3.59
N ALA A 59 -7.85 -6.53 -4.40
CA ALA A 59 -6.92 -5.47 -4.01
C ALA A 59 -7.45 -4.71 -2.79
N ILE A 60 -8.72 -4.29 -2.83
CA ILE A 60 -9.41 -3.61 -1.73
C ILE A 60 -9.44 -4.50 -0.48
N LYS A 61 -9.82 -5.79 -0.62
CA LYS A 61 -9.84 -6.72 0.51
C LYS A 61 -8.47 -6.85 1.17
N LYS A 62 -7.41 -6.97 0.38
CA LYS A 62 -6.04 -7.14 0.90
C LYS A 62 -5.50 -5.87 1.53
N ILE A 63 -5.67 -4.71 0.90
CA ILE A 63 -5.17 -3.45 1.50
C ILE A 63 -5.86 -3.18 2.84
N LYS A 64 -7.16 -3.45 2.97
CA LYS A 64 -7.88 -3.29 4.26
C LYS A 64 -7.34 -4.25 5.32
N ALA A 65 -7.07 -5.50 4.96
CA ALA A 65 -6.44 -6.46 5.86
C ALA A 65 -5.03 -6.00 6.28
N THR A 66 -4.24 -5.45 5.35
CA THR A 66 -2.91 -4.89 5.63
C THR A 66 -3.00 -3.70 6.57
N LEU A 67 -3.93 -2.76 6.34
CA LEU A 67 -4.13 -1.58 7.18
C LEU A 67 -4.58 -1.97 8.58
N LYS A 68 -5.51 -2.92 8.68
CA LYS A 68 -5.90 -3.49 9.98
C LYS A 68 -4.71 -4.10 10.71
N TRP A 69 -3.87 -4.88 10.02
CA TRP A 69 -2.66 -5.46 10.59
C TRP A 69 -1.68 -4.37 11.07
N ARG A 70 -1.48 -3.29 10.31
CA ARG A 70 -0.62 -2.18 10.73
C ARG A 70 -1.08 -1.56 12.04
N VAL A 71 -2.38 -1.38 12.22
CA VAL A 71 -2.98 -0.85 13.45
C VAL A 71 -2.88 -1.87 14.58
N ASP A 72 -3.32 -3.11 14.35
CA ASP A 72 -3.35 -4.17 15.39
C ASP A 72 -1.95 -4.46 15.96
N PHE A 73 -0.90 -4.28 15.17
CA PHE A 73 0.50 -4.52 15.56
C PHE A 73 1.28 -3.22 15.82
N GLU A 74 0.63 -2.06 15.81
CA GLU A 74 1.23 -0.75 16.04
C GLU A 74 2.53 -0.53 15.22
N VAL A 75 2.52 -0.89 13.94
CA VAL A 75 3.74 -0.93 13.10
C VAL A 75 4.45 0.42 13.04
N ASP A 76 3.72 1.53 13.12
CA ASP A 76 4.31 2.88 13.11
C ASP A 76 5.19 3.15 14.34
N ARG A 77 5.01 2.39 15.42
CA ARG A 77 5.83 2.46 16.64
C ARG A 77 7.05 1.56 16.61
N ILE A 78 7.29 0.84 15.51
CA ILE A 78 8.47 -0.04 15.40
C ILE A 78 9.78 0.74 15.55
N ILE A 79 9.78 2.03 15.20
CA ILE A 79 10.94 2.94 15.36
C ILE A 79 11.29 3.12 16.84
N ASP A 80 10.30 3.13 17.75
CA ASP A 80 10.53 3.25 19.20
C ASP A 80 11.37 2.09 19.75
N CYS A 81 11.30 0.91 19.11
CA CYS A 81 12.09 -0.25 19.49
C CYS A 81 13.58 -0.04 19.21
N PHE A 82 13.94 0.73 18.17
CA PHE A 82 15.32 1.01 17.80
C PHE A 82 15.87 2.29 18.45
N ALA A 83 14.99 3.21 18.84
CA ALA A 83 15.38 4.48 19.48
C ALA A 83 16.02 4.30 20.88
N LYS A 84 15.76 3.18 21.56
CA LYS A 84 16.28 2.93 22.92
C LYS A 84 17.74 2.48 22.98
N ASP A 85 18.33 2.10 21.84
CA ASP A 85 19.73 1.64 21.76
C ASP A 85 20.72 2.74 21.34
N GLY A 86 20.32 4.01 21.34
CA GLY A 86 21.26 5.15 21.32
C GLY A 86 22.02 5.37 20.00
N GLY A 87 21.34 5.38 18.86
CA GLY A 87 21.98 5.42 17.54
C GLY A 87 21.90 6.70 16.70
N ASP A 88 21.17 7.75 17.09
CA ASP A 88 20.89 8.89 16.17
C ASP A 88 21.20 10.28 16.77
N LYS A 89 22.38 10.44 17.38
CA LYS A 89 22.93 11.79 17.65
C LYS A 89 24.04 12.23 16.68
N GLU A 90 24.54 11.34 15.82
CA GLU A 90 25.75 11.65 15.03
C GLU A 90 25.47 12.18 13.60
N MET A 91 24.25 12.07 13.05
CA MET A 91 24.02 12.46 11.65
C MET A 91 23.56 13.92 11.44
N GLN A 92 23.28 14.68 12.50
CA GLN A 92 22.96 16.12 12.39
C GLN A 92 24.17 17.04 12.59
N GLU A 93 25.24 16.58 13.25
CA GLU A 93 26.42 17.42 13.51
C GLU A 93 27.34 17.49 12.29
N VAL A 94 27.45 16.41 11.49
CA VAL A 94 28.32 16.36 10.30
C VAL A 94 27.80 17.24 9.14
N MET A 95 26.50 17.50 9.03
CA MET A 95 25.95 18.37 7.97
C MET A 95 26.02 19.88 8.30
N LEU A 96 26.36 20.25 9.53
CA LEU A 96 26.44 21.66 9.95
C LEU A 96 27.87 22.22 10.00
N GLU A 97 28.90 21.37 9.87
CA GLU A 97 30.31 21.81 9.84
C GLU A 97 30.88 22.04 8.43
N GLU A 98 30.16 21.69 7.35
CA GLU A 98 30.60 21.91 5.96
C GLU A 98 29.98 23.15 5.28
N ASN A 99 29.66 24.20 6.05
CA ASN A 99 29.25 25.50 5.51
C ASN A 99 30.26 26.61 5.87
#